data_AF-J9DTM5-F1
#
_entry.id   AF-J9DTM5-F1
#
_cell.length_a   1.000
_cell.length_b   1.000
_cell.length_c   1.000
_cell.angle_alpha   90.00
_cell.angle_beta   90.00
_cell.angle_gamma   90.00
#
_symmetry.space_group_name_H-M   'P 1'
#
loop_
_entity.id
_entity.type
_entity.pdbx_description
1 polymer ?
#
loop_
_entity_poly.entity_id
_entity_poly.type
_entity_poly.pdbx_seq_one_letter_code
_entity_poly.pdbx_strand_id
1 'polypeptide(L)'
;MSFMVSVNDGNPTAGLVPPPAIHVPQFDASAALAQIATFNQQIVDSEANLRAQFESIELQKEAQLATAIEKAEADKIASICEQVALDVDPLSKMLDQLSGHCSKDVISNSKKWIFEKCTTDRLREAILMYLLYRVKEPRATEQFKLHILYLINDWAHHCQRKKLDAIRQMLSRYVPQLYAFTAQGVKEAI
;
A
#
# COMPACT_ATOMS: atom_id res chain seq x y z
N MET A 1 -0.95 84.59 -79.24
CA MET A 1 -2.33 84.82 -78.76
C MET A 1 -3.22 83.96 -79.65
N SER A 2 -3.48 82.72 -79.22
CA SER A 2 -4.74 82.26 -78.60
C SER A 2 -5.89 82.21 -79.62
N PHE A 3 -6.41 81.01 -79.92
CA PHE A 3 -7.80 80.65 -79.65
C PHE A 3 -8.04 79.13 -79.79
N MET A 4 -8.89 78.65 -78.85
CA MET A 4 -9.50 77.34 -78.58
C MET A 4 -9.92 76.49 -79.80
N VAL A 5 -9.95 75.16 -79.63
CA VAL A 5 -11.20 74.34 -79.56
C VAL A 5 -10.91 73.04 -78.80
N SER A 6 -11.75 72.74 -77.82
CA SER A 6 -11.83 71.49 -77.05
C SER A 6 -12.67 70.49 -77.84
N VAL A 7 -12.17 69.26 -78.03
CA VAL A 7 -12.96 68.13 -78.54
C VAL A 7 -12.95 67.03 -77.49
N ASN A 8 -14.14 66.65 -77.08
CA ASN A 8 -14.49 65.73 -76.02
C ASN A 8 -14.54 64.31 -76.59
N ASP A 9 -13.54 63.46 -76.27
CA ASP A 9 -13.54 62.03 -76.61
C ASP A 9 -14.37 61.26 -75.58
N GLY A 10 -15.54 60.81 -75.99
CA GLY A 10 -16.41 59.96 -75.17
C GLY A 10 -17.00 58.83 -76.00
N ASN A 11 -16.37 57.65 -75.98
CA ASN A 11 -17.08 56.37 -75.89
C ASN A 11 -16.10 55.24 -75.47
N PRO A 12 -16.33 54.55 -74.34
CA PRO A 12 -15.43 53.49 -73.88
C PRO A 12 -15.78 52.12 -74.50
N THR A 13 -14.73 51.33 -74.65
CA THR A 13 -14.70 49.93 -75.07
C THR A 13 -15.63 49.04 -74.24
N ALA A 14 -16.55 48.32 -74.90
CA ALA A 14 -17.34 47.26 -74.28
C ALA A 14 -16.45 46.04 -73.98
N GLY A 15 -15.95 45.96 -72.74
CA GLY A 15 -15.27 44.78 -72.22
C GLY A 15 -16.26 43.65 -71.93
N LEU A 16 -16.03 42.49 -72.55
CA LEU A 16 -16.68 41.23 -72.18
C LEU A 16 -16.18 40.81 -70.78
N VAL A 17 -17.06 40.84 -69.78
CA VAL A 17 -16.78 40.29 -68.44
C VAL A 17 -17.02 38.78 -68.50
N PRO A 18 -16.06 37.93 -68.08
CA PRO A 18 -16.27 36.48 -68.03
C PRO A 18 -17.25 36.11 -66.90
N PRO A 19 -17.99 34.98 -67.02
CA PRO A 19 -18.99 34.58 -66.05
C PRO A 19 -18.36 34.23 -64.69
N PRO A 20 -19.10 34.43 -63.58
CA PRO A 20 -18.60 34.16 -62.23
C PRO A 20 -18.36 32.66 -62.05
N ALA A 21 -17.17 32.31 -61.56
CA ALA A 21 -16.80 30.94 -61.24
C ALA A 21 -17.70 30.40 -60.10
N ILE A 22 -18.39 29.30 -60.36
CA ILE A 22 -19.14 28.55 -59.34
C ILE A 22 -18.10 27.94 -58.39
N HIS A 23 -18.07 28.42 -57.15
CA HIS A 23 -17.21 27.87 -56.10
C HIS A 23 -17.81 26.54 -55.62
N VAL A 24 -17.32 25.43 -56.16
CA VAL A 24 -17.60 24.10 -55.64
C VAL A 24 -16.86 23.99 -54.29
N PRO A 25 -17.52 23.65 -53.16
CA PRO A 25 -16.82 23.51 -51.89
C PRO A 25 -15.78 22.39 -52.03
N GLN A 26 -14.51 22.79 -51.99
CA GLN A 26 -13.38 21.90 -52.18
C GLN A 26 -13.21 21.06 -50.91
N PHE A 27 -13.52 19.76 -51.00
CA PHE A 27 -13.25 18.81 -49.93
C PHE A 27 -11.73 18.66 -49.78
N ASP A 28 -11.18 19.24 -48.72
CA ASP A 28 -9.75 19.15 -48.42
C ASP A 28 -9.44 17.82 -47.72
N ALA A 29 -9.17 16.80 -48.53
CA ALA A 29 -8.80 15.47 -48.04
C ALA A 29 -7.52 15.49 -47.19
N SER A 30 -6.62 16.45 -47.41
CA SER A 30 -5.39 16.62 -46.63
C SER A 30 -5.71 17.12 -45.22
N ALA A 31 -6.59 18.13 -45.10
CA ALA A 31 -7.05 18.62 -43.81
C ALA A 31 -7.82 17.54 -43.03
N ALA A 32 -8.63 16.74 -43.71
CA ALA A 32 -9.35 15.61 -43.11
C ALA A 32 -8.39 14.53 -42.56
N LEU A 33 -7.35 14.17 -43.32
CA LEU A 33 -6.33 13.21 -42.87
C LEU A 33 -5.52 13.71 -41.67
N ALA A 34 -5.20 15.02 -41.64
CA ALA A 34 -4.51 15.63 -40.50
C ALA A 34 -5.39 15.62 -39.23
N GLN A 35 -6.70 15.83 -39.37
CA GLN A 35 -7.65 15.70 -38.25
C GLN A 35 -7.76 14.25 -37.77
N ILE A 36 -7.83 13.27 -38.67
CA ILE A 36 -7.83 11.84 -38.31
C ILE A 36 -6.56 11.47 -37.54
N ALA A 37 -5.39 11.91 -37.99
CA ALA A 37 -4.12 11.68 -37.30
C ALA A 37 -4.13 12.30 -35.89
N THR A 38 -4.68 13.51 -35.76
CA THR A 38 -4.82 14.19 -34.46
C THR A 38 -5.74 13.42 -33.51
N PHE A 39 -6.90 12.96 -33.98
CA PHE A 39 -7.83 12.19 -33.16
C PHE A 39 -7.25 10.82 -32.78
N ASN A 40 -6.54 10.15 -33.69
CA ASN A 40 -5.85 8.91 -33.37
C ASN A 40 -4.80 9.10 -32.27
N GLN A 41 -4.04 10.20 -32.32
CA GLN A 41 -3.08 10.53 -31.25
C GLN A 41 -3.79 10.76 -29.91
N GLN A 42 -4.89 11.52 -29.93
CA GLN A 42 -5.71 11.74 -28.72
C GLN A 42 -6.26 10.44 -28.14
N ILE A 43 -6.67 9.49 -28.98
CA ILE A 43 -7.12 8.16 -28.54
C ILE A 43 -5.97 7.44 -27.83
N VAL A 44 -4.79 7.36 -28.45
CA VAL A 44 -3.61 6.72 -27.86
C VAL A 44 -3.24 7.34 -26.52
N ASP A 45 -3.19 8.67 -26.45
CA ASP A 45 -2.85 9.41 -25.23
C ASP A 45 -3.91 9.17 -24.13
N SER A 46 -5.19 9.15 -24.50
CA SER A 46 -6.28 8.88 -23.56
C SER A 46 -6.26 7.45 -23.01
N GLU A 47 -5.94 6.46 -23.86
CA GLU A 47 -5.82 5.08 -23.44
C GLU A 47 -4.61 4.88 -22.53
N ALA A 48 -3.48 5.52 -22.83
CA ALA A 48 -2.29 5.49 -21.98
C ALA A 48 -2.57 6.11 -20.61
N ASN A 49 -3.25 7.27 -20.57
CA ASN A 49 -3.64 7.92 -19.33
C ASN A 49 -4.64 7.08 -18.53
N LEU A 50 -5.63 6.47 -19.17
CA LEU A 50 -6.60 5.61 -18.51
C LEU A 50 -5.92 4.37 -17.90
N ARG A 51 -5.01 3.72 -18.64
CA ARG A 51 -4.20 2.60 -18.12
C ARG A 51 -3.38 3.01 -16.90
N ALA A 52 -2.70 4.16 -16.96
CA ALA A 52 -1.92 4.68 -15.84
C ALA A 52 -2.78 4.96 -14.59
N GLN A 53 -4.00 5.49 -14.77
CA GLN A 53 -4.93 5.67 -13.65
C GLN A 53 -5.39 4.34 -13.05
N PHE A 54 -5.75 3.36 -13.88
CA PHE A 54 -6.15 2.03 -13.39
C PHE A 54 -5.05 1.35 -12.59
N GLU A 55 -3.81 1.39 -13.09
CA GLU A 55 -2.64 0.82 -12.40
C GLU A 55 -2.38 1.52 -11.07
N SER A 56 -2.47 2.86 -11.04
CA SER A 56 -2.30 3.63 -9.81
C SER A 56 -3.38 3.33 -8.76
N ILE A 57 -4.64 3.12 -9.18
CA ILE A 57 -5.75 2.80 -8.27
C ILE A 57 -5.51 1.47 -7.58
N GLU A 58 -5.04 0.45 -8.30
CA GLU A 58 -4.84 -0.88 -7.71
C GLU A 58 -3.74 -0.84 -6.63
N LEU A 59 -2.60 -0.23 -6.96
CA LEU A 59 -1.51 -0.04 -6.00
C LEU A 59 -1.96 0.75 -4.76
N GLN A 60 -2.77 1.81 -4.96
CA GLN A 60 -3.32 2.60 -3.86
C GLN A 60 -4.27 1.78 -2.98
N LYS A 61 -5.12 0.92 -3.58
CA LYS A 61 -6.02 0.05 -2.82
C LYS A 61 -5.24 -0.94 -1.96
N GLU A 62 -4.22 -1.57 -2.51
CA GLU A 62 -3.38 -2.51 -1.76
C GLU A 62 -2.70 -1.82 -0.57
N ALA A 63 -2.12 -0.63 -0.79
CA ALA A 63 -1.49 0.15 0.29
C ALA A 63 -2.49 0.59 1.37
N GLN A 64 -3.69 1.03 0.97
CA GLN A 64 -4.77 1.40 1.90
C GLN A 64 -5.26 0.20 2.70
N LEU A 65 -5.42 -0.96 2.05
CA LEU A 65 -5.82 -2.20 2.68
C LEU A 65 -4.79 -2.64 3.73
N ALA A 66 -3.50 -2.65 3.37
CA ALA A 66 -2.42 -3.01 4.28
C ALA A 66 -2.41 -2.10 5.53
N THR A 67 -2.54 -0.79 5.33
CA THR A 67 -2.61 0.20 6.42
C THR A 67 -3.84 -0.02 7.31
N ALA A 68 -5.00 -0.28 6.70
CA ALA A 68 -6.24 -0.52 7.43
C ALA A 68 -6.18 -1.81 8.26
N ILE A 69 -5.56 -2.87 7.73
CA ILE A 69 -5.34 -4.13 8.45
C ILE A 69 -4.41 -3.89 9.64
N GLU A 70 -3.26 -3.25 9.43
CA GLU A 70 -2.29 -2.97 10.50
C GLU A 70 -2.96 -2.19 11.65
N LYS A 71 -3.70 -1.13 11.30
CA LYS A 71 -4.45 -0.35 12.28
C LYS A 71 -5.50 -1.18 13.03
N ALA A 72 -6.28 -1.98 12.31
CA ALA A 72 -7.32 -2.81 12.92
C ALA A 72 -6.74 -3.86 13.87
N GLU A 73 -5.58 -4.44 13.54
CA GLU A 73 -4.89 -5.37 14.42
C GLU A 73 -4.32 -4.68 15.67
N ALA A 74 -3.69 -3.51 15.50
CA ALA A 74 -3.19 -2.70 16.61
C ALA A 74 -4.32 -2.30 17.57
N ASP A 75 -5.44 -1.77 17.04
CA ASP A 75 -6.61 -1.36 17.81
C ASP A 75 -7.23 -2.55 18.56
N LYS A 76 -7.32 -3.72 17.91
CA LYS A 76 -7.82 -4.95 18.54
C LYS A 76 -6.95 -5.37 19.71
N ILE A 77 -5.63 -5.37 19.57
CA ILE A 77 -4.71 -5.80 20.62
C ILE A 77 -4.70 -4.78 21.76
N ALA A 78 -4.71 -3.49 21.46
CA ALA A 78 -4.84 -2.43 22.47
C ALA A 78 -6.11 -2.62 23.30
N SER A 79 -7.26 -2.85 22.65
CA SER A 79 -8.53 -3.11 23.34
C SER A 79 -8.47 -4.36 24.21
N ILE A 80 -7.86 -5.45 23.75
CA ILE A 80 -7.73 -6.67 24.55
C ILE A 80 -6.90 -6.42 25.81
N CYS A 81 -5.75 -5.73 25.68
CA CYS A 81 -4.89 -5.37 26.80
C CYS A 81 -5.62 -4.47 27.82
N GLU A 82 -6.38 -3.48 27.33
CA GLU A 82 -7.19 -2.59 28.17
C GLU A 82 -8.27 -3.36 28.93
N GLN A 83 -9.01 -4.25 28.26
CA GLN A 83 -10.07 -5.06 28.87
C GLN A 83 -9.58 -5.97 30.01
N VAL A 84 -8.30 -6.32 30.02
CA VAL A 84 -7.67 -7.13 31.08
C VAL A 84 -6.78 -6.32 32.00
N ALA A 85 -6.72 -4.99 31.81
CA ALA A 85 -5.82 -4.07 32.53
C ALA A 85 -4.35 -4.52 32.50
N LEU A 86 -3.88 -5.01 31.36
CA LEU A 86 -2.49 -5.42 31.16
C LEU A 86 -1.70 -4.28 30.50
N ASP A 87 -0.83 -3.65 31.26
CA ASP A 87 0.19 -2.75 30.72
C ASP A 87 1.31 -3.57 30.08
N VAL A 88 1.44 -3.49 28.75
CA VAL A 88 2.44 -4.23 27.97
C VAL A 88 3.71 -3.41 27.70
N ASP A 89 3.77 -2.13 28.06
CA ASP A 89 4.91 -1.26 27.76
C ASP A 89 6.25 -1.77 28.33
N PRO A 90 6.32 -2.29 29.57
CA PRO A 90 7.57 -2.82 30.11
C PRO A 90 8.06 -4.03 29.31
N LEU A 91 7.13 -4.91 28.89
CA LEU A 91 7.46 -6.05 28.04
C LEU A 91 7.89 -5.58 26.66
N SER A 92 7.18 -4.62 26.05
CA SER A 92 7.53 -4.06 24.73
C SER A 92 8.98 -3.61 24.69
N LYS A 93 9.43 -2.83 25.68
CA LYS A 93 10.81 -2.34 25.76
C LYS A 93 11.85 -3.45 25.89
N MET A 94 11.51 -4.57 26.53
CA MET A 94 12.38 -5.74 26.56
C MET A 94 12.40 -6.46 25.21
N LEU A 95 11.24 -6.63 24.56
CA LEU A 95 11.15 -7.25 23.25
C LEU A 95 11.88 -6.42 22.19
N ASP A 96 11.80 -5.09 22.23
CA ASP A 96 12.47 -4.21 21.26
C ASP A 96 13.99 -4.42 21.23
N GLN A 97 14.60 -4.78 22.38
CA GLN A 97 16.03 -5.12 22.48
C GLN A 97 16.39 -6.41 21.72
N LEU A 98 15.44 -7.31 21.52
CA LEU A 98 15.63 -8.55 20.76
C LEU A 98 15.71 -8.29 19.25
N SER A 99 15.34 -7.10 18.76
CA SER A 99 15.43 -6.79 17.32
C SER A 99 16.86 -6.66 16.82
N GLY A 100 17.80 -6.26 17.69
CA GLY A 100 19.21 -6.04 17.34
C GLY A 100 20.17 -7.18 17.75
N HIS A 101 19.81 -8.00 18.73
CA HIS A 101 20.63 -9.13 19.19
C HIS A 101 19.80 -10.13 20.01
N CYS A 102 20.19 -11.41 19.98
CA CYS A 102 19.65 -12.39 20.92
C CYS A 102 20.33 -12.21 22.28
N SER A 103 19.55 -11.93 23.33
CA SER A 103 20.05 -11.92 24.71
C SER A 103 19.26 -12.88 25.58
N LYS A 104 19.97 -13.86 26.14
CA LYS A 104 19.41 -14.84 27.09
C LYS A 104 18.81 -14.15 28.31
N ASP A 105 19.41 -13.04 28.75
CA ASP A 105 18.92 -12.27 29.89
C ASP A 105 17.60 -11.57 29.55
N VAL A 106 17.47 -10.99 28.36
CA VAL A 106 16.22 -10.38 27.89
C VAL A 106 15.11 -11.42 27.79
N ILE A 107 15.38 -12.61 27.26
CA ILE A 107 14.43 -13.72 27.20
C ILE A 107 13.99 -14.14 28.61
N SER A 108 14.96 -14.34 29.52
CA SER A 108 14.69 -14.75 30.90
C SER A 108 13.87 -13.71 31.66
N ASN A 109 14.20 -12.41 31.50
CA ASN A 109 13.48 -11.30 32.13
C ASN A 109 12.07 -11.13 31.55
N SER A 110 11.90 -11.27 30.24
CA SER A 110 10.58 -11.26 29.59
C SER A 110 9.69 -12.39 30.12
N LYS A 111 10.22 -13.62 30.22
CA LYS A 111 9.51 -14.75 30.82
C LYS A 111 9.14 -14.49 32.27
N LYS A 112 10.07 -13.96 33.06
CA LYS A 112 9.81 -13.60 34.48
C LYS A 112 8.67 -12.59 34.58
N TRP A 113 8.70 -11.54 33.78
CA TRP A 113 7.64 -10.54 33.71
C TRP A 113 6.29 -11.16 33.34
N ILE A 114 6.24 -12.08 32.37
CA ILE A 114 5.02 -12.80 32.00
C ILE A 114 4.45 -13.55 33.21
N PHE A 115 5.28 -14.27 33.98
CA PHE A 115 4.79 -14.97 35.17
C PHE A 115 4.34 -14.03 36.29
N GLU A 116 4.98 -12.87 36.45
CA GLU A 116 4.64 -11.89 37.49
C GLU A 116 3.35 -11.12 37.16
N LYS A 117 3.13 -10.79 35.88
CA LYS A 117 2.01 -9.94 35.45
C LYS A 117 0.84 -10.74 34.89
N CYS A 118 1.07 -11.88 34.25
CA CYS A 118 0.03 -12.72 33.64
C CYS A 118 -0.34 -13.90 34.56
N THR A 119 -0.95 -13.57 35.70
CA THR A 119 -1.29 -14.54 36.76
C THR A 119 -2.59 -15.30 36.49
N THR A 120 -3.45 -14.79 35.61
CA THR A 120 -4.72 -15.41 35.22
C THR A 120 -4.68 -15.90 33.77
N ASP A 121 -5.56 -16.83 33.43
CA ASP A 121 -5.65 -17.36 32.07
C ASP A 121 -6.02 -16.29 31.04
N ARG A 122 -6.88 -15.33 31.42
CA ARG A 122 -7.25 -14.19 30.55
C ARG A 122 -6.04 -13.30 30.23
N LEU A 123 -5.17 -13.05 31.21
CA LEU A 123 -3.94 -12.28 31.02
C LEU A 123 -2.92 -13.06 30.16
N ARG A 124 -2.81 -14.38 30.37
CA ARG A 124 -1.93 -15.25 29.56
C ARG A 124 -2.39 -15.33 28.11
N GLU A 125 -3.69 -15.36 27.88
CA GLU A 125 -4.24 -15.35 26.53
C GLU A 125 -4.01 -14.00 25.85
N ALA A 126 -4.25 -12.89 26.57
CA ALA A 126 -3.96 -11.54 26.08
C ALA A 126 -2.49 -11.37 25.69
N ILE A 127 -1.54 -11.83 26.52
CA ILE A 127 -0.11 -11.70 26.20
C ILE A 127 0.32 -12.60 25.03
N LEU A 128 -0.30 -13.78 24.86
CA LEU A 128 -0.05 -14.62 23.69
C LEU A 128 -0.56 -13.98 22.40
N MET A 129 -1.73 -13.35 22.45
CA MET A 129 -2.25 -12.56 21.32
C MET A 129 -1.37 -11.36 21.00
N TYR A 130 -0.87 -10.66 22.03
CA TYR A 130 0.08 -9.57 21.87
C TYR A 130 1.39 -10.04 21.22
N LEU A 131 2.00 -11.13 21.71
CA LEU A 131 3.22 -11.69 21.12
C LEU A 131 3.01 -12.13 19.67
N LEU A 132 1.86 -12.72 19.36
CA LEU A 132 1.49 -13.07 17.99
C LEU A 132 1.39 -11.84 17.10
N TYR A 133 0.73 -10.77 17.57
CA TYR A 133 0.66 -9.49 16.87
C TYR A 133 2.06 -8.92 16.60
N ARG A 134 2.95 -8.91 17.60
CA ARG A 134 4.34 -8.44 17.44
C ARG A 134 5.11 -9.17 16.34
N VAL A 135 4.86 -10.47 16.16
CA VAL A 135 5.49 -11.28 15.10
C VAL A 135 4.89 -10.98 13.72
N LYS A 136 3.64 -10.51 13.66
CA LYS A 136 2.93 -10.15 12.42
C LYS A 136 3.21 -8.73 11.94
N GLU A 137 3.75 -7.86 12.79
CA GLU A 137 4.05 -6.49 12.40
C GLU A 137 4.97 -6.45 11.17
N PRO A 138 4.71 -5.60 10.15
CA PRO A 138 5.56 -5.52 8.95
C PRO A 138 7.03 -5.22 9.24
N ARG A 139 7.29 -4.50 10.34
CA ARG A 139 8.62 -4.15 10.83
C ARG A 139 9.35 -5.28 11.57
N ALA A 140 8.69 -6.40 11.85
CA ALA A 140 9.28 -7.50 12.60
C ALA A 140 10.31 -8.23 11.74
N THR A 141 11.59 -8.15 12.13
CA THR A 141 12.67 -8.86 11.44
C THR A 141 12.59 -10.36 11.69
N GLU A 142 13.10 -11.18 10.77
CA GLU A 142 13.15 -12.64 10.96
C GLU A 142 13.88 -13.05 12.24
N GLN A 143 14.95 -12.31 12.60
CA GLN A 143 15.66 -12.52 13.86
C GLN A 143 14.77 -12.24 15.07
N PHE A 144 14.02 -11.12 15.06
CA PHE A 144 13.07 -10.82 16.11
C PHE A 144 12.02 -11.92 16.25
N LYS A 145 11.41 -12.36 15.15
CA LYS A 145 10.42 -13.44 15.13
C LYS A 145 10.98 -14.75 15.72
N LEU A 146 12.24 -15.07 15.42
CA LEU A 146 12.94 -16.22 15.99
C LEU A 146 13.18 -16.06 17.50
N HIS A 147 13.56 -14.85 17.96
CA HIS A 147 13.74 -14.58 19.39
C HIS A 147 12.42 -14.69 20.17
N ILE A 148 11.28 -14.31 19.57
CA ILE A 148 9.96 -14.57 20.16
C ILE A 148 9.69 -16.07 20.29
N LEU A 149 10.04 -16.89 19.30
CA LEU A 149 9.93 -18.35 19.42
C LEU A 149 10.81 -18.91 20.55
N TYR A 150 12.01 -18.37 20.77
CA TYR A 150 12.86 -18.76 21.90
C TYR A 150 12.22 -18.42 23.25
N LEU A 151 11.59 -17.24 23.37
CA LEU A 151 10.84 -16.86 24.56
C LEU A 151 9.67 -17.82 24.82
N ILE A 152 8.87 -18.12 23.80
CA ILE A 152 7.74 -19.05 23.90
C ILE A 152 8.22 -20.46 24.28
N ASN A 153 9.33 -20.92 23.70
CA ASN A 153 9.91 -22.22 24.02
C ASN A 153 10.41 -22.29 25.48
N ASP A 154 11.12 -21.27 25.96
CA ASP A 154 11.57 -21.21 27.36
C ASP A 154 10.39 -21.16 28.34
N TRP A 155 9.32 -20.44 27.98
CA TRP A 155 8.08 -20.43 28.76
C TRP A 155 7.40 -21.82 28.77
N ALA A 156 7.28 -22.47 27.61
CA ALA A 156 6.69 -23.80 27.50
C ALA A 156 7.49 -24.86 28.27
N HIS A 157 8.83 -24.84 28.16
CA HIS A 157 9.70 -25.72 28.92
C HIS A 157 9.58 -25.51 30.43
N HIS A 158 9.47 -24.26 30.89
CA HIS A 158 9.21 -23.98 32.30
C HIS A 158 7.90 -24.62 32.75
N CYS A 159 6.83 -24.43 31.98
CA CYS A 159 5.51 -25.02 32.28
C CYS A 159 5.58 -26.55 32.32
N GLN A 160 6.27 -27.19 31.36
CA GLN A 160 6.47 -28.63 31.35
C GLN A 160 7.25 -29.12 32.59
N ARG A 161 8.36 -28.47 32.94
CA ARG A 161 9.17 -28.86 34.12
C ARG A 161 8.42 -28.70 35.44
N LYS A 162 7.54 -27.71 35.53
CA LYS A 162 6.74 -27.42 36.73
C LYS A 162 5.36 -28.09 36.73
N LYS A 163 5.04 -28.89 35.71
CA LYS A 163 3.73 -29.57 35.54
C LYS A 163 2.54 -28.58 35.51
N LEU A 164 2.72 -27.44 34.84
CA LEU A 164 1.68 -26.44 34.62
C LEU A 164 0.90 -26.76 33.33
N ASP A 165 0.19 -27.88 33.33
CA ASP A 165 -0.37 -28.47 32.11
C ASP A 165 -1.44 -27.58 31.45
N ALA A 166 -2.24 -26.85 32.23
CA ALA A 166 -3.22 -25.90 31.69
C ALA A 166 -2.58 -24.77 30.88
N ILE A 167 -1.49 -24.18 31.40
CA ILE A 167 -0.75 -23.11 30.68
C ILE A 167 -0.07 -23.69 29.44
N ARG A 168 0.48 -24.90 29.54
CA ARG A 168 1.08 -25.60 28.39
C ARG A 168 0.06 -25.88 27.28
N GLN A 169 -1.15 -26.30 27.65
CA GLN A 169 -2.24 -26.51 26.69
C GLN A 169 -2.63 -25.19 26.01
N MET A 170 -2.71 -24.09 26.77
CA MET A 170 -2.95 -22.76 26.20
C MET A 170 -1.87 -22.40 25.17
N LEU A 171 -0.59 -22.56 25.51
CA LEU A 171 0.54 -22.30 24.62
C LEU A 171 0.45 -23.11 23.32
N SER A 172 0.08 -24.40 23.40
CA SER A 172 -0.02 -25.26 22.20
C SER A 172 -1.02 -24.78 21.15
N ARG A 173 -2.01 -23.95 21.52
CA ARG A 173 -2.98 -23.37 20.57
C ARG A 173 -2.36 -22.24 19.73
N TYR A 174 -1.34 -21.56 20.24
CA TYR A 174 -0.71 -20.40 19.60
C TYR A 174 0.61 -20.75 18.89
N VAL A 175 1.34 -21.76 19.36
CA VAL A 175 2.62 -22.18 18.79
C VAL A 175 2.55 -22.41 17.26
N PRO A 176 1.53 -23.09 16.69
CA PRO A 176 1.45 -23.29 15.25
C PRO A 176 1.37 -21.99 14.46
N GLN A 177 0.58 -21.02 14.95
CA GLN A 177 0.44 -19.71 14.29
C GLN A 177 1.74 -18.91 14.38
N LEU A 178 2.35 -18.85 15.57
CA LEU A 178 3.65 -18.19 15.78
C LEU A 178 4.71 -18.79 14.84
N TYR A 179 4.80 -20.12 14.76
CA TYR A 179 5.74 -20.79 13.87
C TYR A 179 5.46 -20.47 12.40
N ALA A 180 4.19 -20.48 11.98
CA ALA A 180 3.82 -20.17 10.59
C ALA A 180 4.24 -18.74 10.19
N PHE A 181 4.02 -17.74 11.04
CA PHE A 181 4.41 -16.36 10.75
C PHE A 181 5.93 -16.15 10.78
N THR A 182 6.66 -16.87 11.64
CA THR A 182 8.12 -16.89 11.60
C THR A 182 8.66 -17.60 10.36
N ALA A 183 8.01 -18.67 9.90
CA ALA A 183 8.45 -19.41 8.71
C ALA A 183 8.09 -18.71 7.38
N GLN A 184 7.01 -17.91 7.35
CA GLN A 184 6.58 -17.18 6.15
C GLN A 184 7.58 -16.10 5.74
N GLY A 185 8.25 -15.43 6.67
CA GLY A 185 9.28 -14.45 6.34
C GLY A 185 10.56 -15.05 5.71
N VAL A 186 10.70 -16.37 5.71
CA VAL A 186 11.74 -17.10 4.98
C VAL A 186 11.40 -17.27 3.49
N LYS A 187 10.11 -17.24 3.12
CA LYS A 187 9.66 -17.51 1.73
C LYS A 187 9.73 -16.32 0.79
N GLU A 188 9.77 -15.09 1.29
CA GLU A 188 9.93 -13.90 0.44
C GLU A 188 11.42 -13.59 0.12
N ALA A 189 12.35 -14.39 0.64
CA ALA A 189 13.79 -14.24 0.43
C ALA A 189 14.40 -15.25 -0.58
N ILE A 190 13.57 -15.98 -1.34
CA ILE A 190 13.99 -16.94 -2.38
C ILE A 190 13.38 -16.56 -3.72
#